data_AF-A0A7C3GG64-F1
#
_entry.id   AF-A0A7C3GG64-F1
#
_cell.length_a   1.000
_cell.length_b   1.000
_cell.length_c   1.000
_cell.angle_alpha   90.00
_cell.angle_beta   90.00
_cell.angle_gamma   90.00
#
_symmetry.space_group_name_H-M   'P 1'
#
loop_
_entity.id
_entity.type
_entity.pdbx_description
1 polymer ?
#
loop_
_entity_poly.entity_id
_entity_poly.type
_entity_poly.pdbx_seq_one_letter_code
_entity_poly.pdbx_strand_id
1 'polypeptide(L)' 'MATLKIMLDIHTGHSSAQADALLQMLGYDAYSLKYGMCSWTPDNLVNMDKCFKASYTADYETE' A
#
# COMPACT_ATOMS: atom_id res chain seq x y z
N MET A 1 4.14 28.96 -3.11
CA MET A 1 3.46 27.98 -3.98
C MET A 1 3.09 26.81 -3.09
N ALA A 2 1.80 26.52 -2.90
CA ALA A 2 1.35 25.49 -1.97
C ALA A 2 1.63 24.11 -2.58
N THR A 3 2.54 23.35 -1.98
CA THR A 3 2.84 21.97 -2.40
C THR A 3 1.69 21.08 -1.95
N LEU A 4 0.86 20.64 -2.89
CA LEU A 4 -0.20 19.67 -2.62
C LEU A 4 0.46 18.29 -2.41
N LYS A 5 0.39 17.79 -1.19
CA LYS A 5 0.81 16.42 -0.83
C LYS A 5 -0.32 15.45 -1.11
N ILE A 6 -0.08 14.47 -1.98
CA ILE A 6 -1.07 13.44 -2.32
C ILE A 6 -0.65 12.13 -1.66
N MET A 7 -1.53 11.56 -0.84
CA MET A 7 -1.30 10.29 -0.17
C MET A 7 -2.24 9.24 -0.76
N LEU A 8 -1.65 8.23 -1.41
CA LEU A 8 -2.38 7.17 -2.09
C LEU A 8 -2.14 5.86 -1.35
N ASP A 9 -3.23 5.24 -0.91
CA ASP A 9 -3.18 3.99 -0.18
C ASP A 9 -4.29 3.06 -0.66
N ILE A 10 -3.89 1.82 -0.98
CA ILE A 10 -4.80 0.72 -1.21
C ILE A 10 -4.36 -0.43 -0.31
N HIS A 11 -5.28 -1.35 0.00
CA HIS A 11 -5.14 -2.41 1.00
C HIS A 11 -3.71 -2.94 1.22
N THR A 12 -3.01 -3.33 0.15
CA THR A 12 -1.64 -3.90 0.19
C THR A 12 -0.54 -2.97 -0.33
N GLY A 13 -0.86 -1.75 -0.77
CA GLY A 13 0.09 -0.74 -1.22
C GLY A 13 0.72 -0.95 -2.61
N HIS A 14 0.41 -2.04 -3.33
CA HIS A 14 1.07 -2.37 -4.59
C HIS A 14 0.76 -1.40 -5.73
N SER A 15 -0.51 -1.16 -6.04
CA SER A 15 -0.90 -0.21 -7.10
C SER A 15 -0.79 1.26 -6.64
N SER A 16 -0.83 1.54 -5.32
CA SER A 16 -0.56 2.90 -4.85
C SER A 16 0.90 3.29 -5.08
N ALA A 17 1.86 2.37 -4.90
CA ALA A 17 3.26 2.63 -5.25
C ALA A 17 3.46 2.94 -6.76
N GLN A 18 2.71 2.28 -7.64
CA GLN A 18 2.75 2.56 -9.08
C GLN A 18 2.17 3.94 -9.41
N ALA A 19 1.02 4.29 -8.82
CA ALA A 19 0.42 5.60 -8.99
C ALA A 19 1.32 6.71 -8.44
N ASP A 20 1.94 6.48 -7.29
CA ASP A 20 2.85 7.41 -6.62
C ASP A 20 4.07 7.72 -7.49
N ALA A 21 4.69 6.69 -8.07
CA ALA A 21 5.78 6.87 -9.02
C ALA A 21 5.35 7.70 -10.24
N LEU A 22 4.14 7.48 -10.76
CA LEU A 22 3.60 8.24 -11.89
C LEU A 22 3.36 9.72 -11.51
N LEU A 23 2.80 9.96 -10.33
CA LEU A 23 2.56 11.31 -9.79
C LEU A 23 3.87 12.05 -9.53
N GLN A 24 4.89 11.37 -9.00
CA GLN A 24 6.23 11.93 -8.82
C GLN A 24 6.89 12.29 -10.17
N MET A 25 6.72 11.44 -11.21
CA MET A 25 7.18 11.77 -12.57
C MET A 25 6.49 13.01 -13.16
N LEU A 26 5.25 13.28 -12.76
CA LEU A 26 4.48 14.47 -13.14
C LEU A 26 4.83 15.72 -12.31
N GLY A 27 5.80 15.61 -11.38
CA GLY A 27 6.27 16.72 -10.54
C GLY A 27 5.44 16.94 -9.26
N TYR A 28 4.58 16.00 -8.89
CA TYR A 28 3.83 16.07 -7.63
C TYR A 28 4.61 15.46 -6.48
N ASP A 29 4.39 16.02 -5.29
CA ASP A 29 4.90 15.50 -4.02
C ASP A 29 3.95 14.40 -3.50
N ALA A 30 3.98 13.24 -4.16
CA ALA A 30 3.13 12.10 -3.82
C ALA A 30 3.90 11.08 -2.95
N TYR A 31 3.21 10.52 -1.95
CA TYR A 31 3.72 9.43 -1.13
C TYR A 31 2.70 8.30 -0.95
N SER A 32 3.20 7.07 -0.92
CA SER A 32 2.42 5.88 -0.55
C SER A 32 2.83 5.37 0.84
N LEU A 33 1.88 4.82 1.59
CA LEU A 33 2.15 4.22 2.89
C LEU A 33 2.78 2.83 2.71
N LYS A 34 3.87 2.56 3.44
CA LYS A 34 4.51 1.24 3.42
C LYS A 34 3.56 0.20 4.02
N TYR A 35 3.22 -0.83 3.23
CA TYR A 35 2.22 -1.88 3.51
C TYR A 35 0.75 -1.48 3.39
N GLY A 36 0.43 -0.31 2.82
CA GLY A 36 -0.96 0.07 2.59
C GLY A 36 -1.77 0.25 3.87
N MET A 37 -3.10 0.10 3.77
CA MET A 37 -4.05 0.23 4.88
C MET A 37 -3.78 -0.78 6.00
N CYS A 38 -3.13 -1.90 5.69
CA CYS A 38 -2.69 -2.89 6.68
C CYS A 38 -1.66 -2.35 7.68
N SER A 39 -0.90 -1.32 7.30
CA SER A 39 0.03 -0.63 8.18
C SER A 39 -0.65 0.40 9.08
N TRP A 40 -1.76 0.96 8.61
CA TRP A 40 -2.47 2.05 9.27
C TRP A 40 -3.51 1.55 10.26
N THR A 41 -4.26 0.49 9.91
CA THR A 41 -5.32 -0.03 10.76
C THR A 41 -5.46 -1.56 10.67
N PRO A 42 -5.69 -2.23 11.80
CA PRO A 42 -6.08 -3.64 11.81
C PRO A 42 -7.55 -3.85 11.41
N ASP A 43 -8.33 -2.79 11.18
CA ASP A 43 -9.76 -2.90 10.88
C ASP A 43 -10.02 -3.51 9.48
N ASN A 44 -10.74 -4.63 9.48
CA ASN A 44 -11.00 -5.46 8.30
C ASN A 44 -11.94 -4.78 7.29
N LEU A 45 -12.79 -3.86 7.74
CA LEU A 45 -13.72 -3.13 6.87
C LEU A 45 -12.97 -2.08 6.06
N VAL A 46 -11.92 -1.51 6.65
CA VAL A 46 -11.06 -0.53 5.99
C VAL A 46 -10.04 -1.24 5.10
N ASN A 47 -9.40 -2.32 5.57
CA ASN A 47 -8.36 -3.03 4.80
C ASN A 47 -8.92 -4.16 3.90
N MET A 48 -10.24 -4.30 3.80
CA MET A 48 -10.97 -5.34 3.05
C MET A 48 -10.52 -6.78 3.33
N ASP A 49 -9.92 -7.04 4.51
CA ASP A 49 -9.29 -8.29 4.91
C ASP A 49 -8.22 -8.79 3.92
N LYS A 50 -7.63 -7.88 3.12
CA LYS A 50 -6.62 -8.22 2.10
C LYS A 50 -5.18 -8.14 2.60
N CYS A 51 -4.98 -7.93 3.90
CA CYS A 51 -3.66 -7.90 4.49
C CYS A 51 -2.96 -9.25 4.37
N PHE A 52 -1.63 -9.20 4.24
CA PHE A 52 -0.81 -10.40 4.23
C PHE A 52 -1.06 -11.22 5.50
N LYS A 53 -1.48 -12.47 5.33
CA LYS A 53 -1.59 -13.47 6.40
C LYS A 53 -0.64 -14.62 6.05
N ALA A 54 0.09 -15.09 7.05
CA ALA A 54 0.99 -16.23 6.89
C ALA A 54 0.25 -17.50 6.41
N SER A 55 -1.05 -17.61 6.64
CA SER A 55 -1.87 -18.70 6.10
C SER A 55 -2.01 -18.71 4.57
N TYR A 56 -1.67 -17.62 3.88
CA TYR A 56 -1.69 -17.55 2.41
C TYR A 56 -0.37 -17.96 1.76
N THR A 57 0.70 -18.12 2.55
CA THR A 57 1.95 -18.65 2.00
C THR A 57 1.79 -20.15 1.80
N ALA A 58 2.17 -20.64 0.61
CA ALA A 58 2.33 -22.07 0.42
C ALA A 58 3.39 -22.55 1.41
N ASP A 59 3.03 -23.49 2.27
CA ASP A 59 3.98 -24.16 3.16
C ASP A 59 4.87 -25.03 2.27
N TYR A 60 6.08 -24.54 1.98
CA TYR A 60 7.07 -25.31 1.27
C TYR A 60 7.84 -26.13 2.30
N GLU A 61 7.68 -27.45 2.22
CA GLU A 61 8.52 -28.40 2.95
C GLU A 61 9.98 -28.08 2.62
N THR A 62 10.72 -27.55 3.59
CA THR A 62 12.16 -27.37 3.45
C THR A 62 12.81 -28.74 3.63
N GLU A 63 13.36 -29.29 2.55
CA GLU A 63 14.19 -30.50 2.55
C GLU A 63 15.40 -30.37 3.50
#